data_AF-A0A965SIV3-F1
#
_entry.id   AF-A0A965SIV3-F1
#
_cell.length_a   1.000
_cell.length_b   1.000
_cell.length_c   1.000
_cell.angle_alpha   90.00
_cell.angle_beta   90.00
_cell.angle_gamma   90.00
#
_symmetry.space_group_name_H-M   'P 1'
#
loop_
_entity.id
_entity.type
_entity.pdbx_description
1 polymer ?
#
loop_
_entity_poly.entity_id
_entity_poly.type
_entity_poly.pdbx_seq_one_letter_code
_entity_poly.pdbx_strand_id
1 'polypeptide(L)'
;MLAVVSSFLHWIAFQAIGTPAPIALAIWVGVISQFLPVIGIYVAGVLPLLLTVVDTPIKALFVLGFIVVYQQIENFLIAPKITAQTMELHAGVAFASAIVGGAVLGPTGAILGLPAAAVMQGFLSSAGHRYEVVDDTDLDGE
;
A
#
# COMPACT_ATOMS: atom_id res chain seq x y z
N MET A 1 -2.24 6.23 -7.91
CA MET A 1 -2.06 7.58 -7.33
C MET A 1 -0.98 7.58 -6.24
N LEU A 2 -1.06 6.69 -5.24
CA LEU A 2 -0.07 6.60 -4.15
C LEU A 2 1.38 6.38 -4.66
N ALA A 3 1.58 5.50 -5.65
CA ALA A 3 2.88 5.27 -6.29
C ALA A 3 3.56 6.56 -6.79
N VAL A 4 2.78 7.44 -7.42
CA VAL A 4 3.27 8.70 -8.01
C VAL A 4 3.66 9.68 -6.90
N VAL A 5 2.82 9.80 -5.87
CA VAL A 5 3.11 10.64 -4.71
C VAL A 5 4.35 10.15 -3.96
N SER A 6 4.45 8.84 -3.72
CA SER A 6 5.63 8.22 -3.11
C SER A 6 6.88 8.49 -3.94
N SER A 7 6.82 8.25 -5.25
CA SER A 7 7.95 8.51 -6.16
C SER A 7 8.37 9.98 -6.12
N PHE A 8 7.40 10.91 -6.12
CA PHE A 8 7.70 12.34 -6.09
C PHE A 8 8.39 12.76 -4.77
N LEU A 9 7.89 12.29 -3.63
CA LEU A 9 8.47 12.58 -2.31
C LEU A 9 9.89 12.00 -2.17
N HIS A 10 10.09 10.76 -2.61
CA HIS A 10 11.42 10.14 -2.62
C HIS A 10 12.37 10.86 -3.58
N TRP A 11 11.88 11.35 -4.72
CA TRP A 11 12.72 12.08 -5.65
C TRP A 11 13.27 13.36 -5.03
N ILE A 12 12.41 14.15 -4.37
CA ILE A 12 12.85 15.37 -3.67
C ILE A 12 13.90 15.04 -2.61
N ALA A 13 13.66 14.02 -1.79
CA ALA A 13 14.59 13.63 -0.74
C ALA A 13 15.94 13.14 -1.29
N PHE A 14 15.92 12.24 -2.29
CA PHE A 14 17.11 11.69 -2.92
C PHE A 14 17.90 12.76 -3.69
N GLN A 15 17.20 13.69 -4.32
CA GLN A 15 17.82 14.84 -4.98
C GLN A 15 18.51 15.76 -3.95
N ALA A 16 17.85 16.04 -2.82
CA ALA A 16 18.41 16.88 -1.76
C ALA A 16 19.61 16.22 -1.05
N ILE A 17 19.58 14.90 -0.86
CA ILE A 17 20.68 14.12 -0.27
C ILE A 17 21.84 13.95 -1.26
N GLY A 18 21.59 14.11 -2.56
CA GLY A 18 22.59 13.94 -3.62
C GLY A 18 22.97 12.47 -3.82
N THR A 19 21.98 11.59 -3.83
CA THR A 19 22.16 10.15 -4.11
C THR A 19 22.46 9.90 -5.59
N PRO A 20 23.12 8.79 -5.96
CA PRO A 20 23.24 8.38 -7.35
C PRO A 20 21.87 8.15 -7.99
N ALA A 21 21.64 8.68 -9.20
CA ALA A 21 20.40 8.47 -9.98
C ALA A 21 19.09 8.68 -9.18
N PRO A 22 18.86 9.88 -8.61
CA PRO A 22 17.77 10.12 -7.64
C PRO A 22 16.37 9.88 -8.22
N ILE A 23 16.14 10.25 -9.50
CA ILE A 23 14.86 10.01 -10.18
C ILE A 23 14.59 8.51 -10.34
N ALA A 24 15.58 7.74 -10.81
CA ALA A 24 15.43 6.31 -11.05
C ALA A 24 15.18 5.56 -9.73
N LEU A 25 15.94 5.88 -8.68
CA LEU A 25 15.73 5.32 -7.35
C LEU A 25 14.36 5.67 -6.78
N ALA A 26 13.88 6.89 -6.99
CA ALA A 26 12.59 7.31 -6.48
C ALA A 26 11.41 6.63 -7.18
N ILE A 27 11.47 6.49 -8.51
CA ILE A 27 10.49 5.72 -9.29
C ILE A 27 10.51 4.26 -8.85
N TRP A 28 11.70 3.68 -8.70
CA TRP A 28 11.85 2.33 -8.17
C TRP A 28 11.14 2.19 -6.82
N VAL A 29 11.43 3.09 -5.88
CA VAL A 29 10.83 2.99 -4.54
C VAL A 29 9.31 3.15 -4.59
N GLY A 30 8.81 4.16 -5.30
CA GLY A 30 7.38 4.40 -5.37
C GLY A 30 6.59 3.36 -6.16
N VAL A 31 7.21 2.59 -7.05
CA VAL A 31 6.55 1.45 -7.72
C VAL A 31 6.62 0.20 -6.85
N ILE A 32 7.81 -0.17 -6.35
CA ILE A 32 8.02 -1.41 -5.61
C ILE A 32 7.29 -1.38 -4.25
N SER A 33 7.16 -0.21 -3.62
CA SER A 33 6.47 -0.10 -2.33
C SER A 33 4.98 -0.44 -2.38
N GLN A 34 4.39 -0.48 -3.57
CA GLN A 34 2.94 -0.62 -3.75
C GLN A 34 2.47 -2.08 -3.83
N PHE A 35 3.38 -3.03 -4.04
CA PHE A 35 3.00 -4.44 -4.17
C PHE A 35 2.52 -5.03 -2.85
N LEU A 36 3.16 -4.65 -1.72
CA LEU A 36 2.76 -5.09 -0.38
C LEU A 36 2.71 -3.88 0.56
N PRO A 37 1.56 -3.60 1.20
CA PRO A 37 1.48 -2.58 2.24
C PRO A 37 2.51 -2.83 3.35
N VAL A 38 3.17 -1.76 3.82
CA VAL A 38 4.20 -1.76 4.88
C VAL A 38 5.50 -2.47 4.47
N ILE A 39 5.44 -3.70 3.97
CA ILE A 39 6.61 -4.50 3.60
C ILE A 39 7.29 -3.94 2.35
N GLY A 40 6.50 -3.43 1.40
CA GLY A 40 6.96 -2.92 0.13
C GLY A 40 8.04 -1.86 0.27
N ILE A 41 7.90 -0.90 1.20
CA ILE A 41 8.92 0.15 1.40
C ILE A 41 10.27 -0.44 1.77
N TYR A 42 10.29 -1.49 2.59
CA TYR A 42 11.52 -2.02 3.16
C TYR A 42 12.30 -2.76 2.09
N VAL A 43 11.58 -3.54 1.27
CA VAL A 43 12.15 -4.21 0.09
C VAL A 43 12.60 -3.17 -0.95
N ALA A 44 11.76 -2.18 -1.22
CA ALA A 44 12.04 -1.11 -2.16
C ALA A 44 13.27 -0.29 -1.76
N GLY A 45 13.43 0.00 -0.46
CA GLY A 45 14.49 0.80 0.12
C GLY A 45 15.87 0.14 0.11
N VAL A 46 15.94 -1.19 -0.09
CA VAL A 46 17.23 -1.91 -0.17
C VAL A 46 18.10 -1.36 -1.29
N LEU A 47 17.55 -1.19 -2.50
CA LEU A 47 18.33 -0.77 -3.66
C LEU A 47 18.92 0.66 -3.51
N PRO A 48 18.13 1.70 -3.16
CA PRO A 48 18.68 3.03 -2.87
C PRO A 48 19.72 3.03 -1.76
N LEU A 49 19.49 2.24 -0.71
CA LEU A 49 20.41 2.17 0.43
C LEU A 49 21.75 1.55 0.02
N LEU A 50 21.72 0.43 -0.70
CA LEU A 50 22.92 -0.24 -1.21
C LEU A 50 23.67 0.63 -2.21
N LEU A 51 22.98 1.31 -3.12
CA LEU A 51 23.64 2.16 -4.10
C LEU A 51 24.27 3.39 -3.45
N THR A 52 23.59 3.98 -2.47
CA THR A 52 24.08 5.18 -1.77
C THR A 52 25.18 4.85 -0.76
N VAL A 53 25.18 3.67 -0.12
CA VAL A 53 26.23 3.32 0.84
C VAL A 53 27.58 3.09 0.15
N VAL A 54 27.54 2.59 -1.10
CA VAL A 54 28.74 2.44 -1.93
C VAL A 54 29.29 3.80 -2.38
N ASP A 55 28.42 4.78 -2.65
CA ASP A 55 28.83 6.17 -2.96
C ASP A 55 29.36 6.92 -1.73
N THR A 56 28.56 7.02 -0.67
CA THR A 56 28.93 7.71 0.57
C THR A 56 28.10 7.16 1.75
N PRO A 57 28.73 6.49 2.74
CA PRO A 57 28.02 5.90 3.88
C PRO A 57 27.19 6.90 4.70
N ILE A 58 27.66 8.14 4.82
CA ILE A 58 26.94 9.22 5.53
C ILE A 58 25.62 9.55 4.81
N LYS A 59 25.61 9.64 3.47
CA LYS A 59 24.39 9.86 2.69
C LYS A 59 23.41 8.69 2.85
N ALA A 60 23.92 7.46 2.93
CA ALA A 60 23.10 6.28 3.14
C ALA A 60 22.37 6.29 4.49
N LEU A 61 22.99 6.85 5.54
CA LEU A 61 22.31 7.07 6.82
C LEU A 61 21.14 8.06 6.69
N PHE A 62 21.32 9.13 5.92
CA PHE A 62 20.22 10.08 5.64
C PHE A 62 19.10 9.43 4.80
N VAL A 63 19.44 8.60 3.82
CA VAL A 63 18.46 7.82 3.04
C VAL A 63 17.67 6.87 3.95
N LEU A 64 18.36 6.11 4.80
CA LEU A 64 17.73 5.21 5.75
C LEU A 64 16.81 5.96 6.71
N GLY A 65 17.29 7.06 7.29
CA GLY A 65 16.51 7.91 8.18
C GLY A 65 15.26 8.47 7.50
N PHE A 66 15.39 8.95 6.26
CA PHE A 66 14.26 9.40 5.46
C PHE A 66 13.23 8.29 5.22
N ILE A 67 13.65 7.10 4.78
CA ILE A 67 12.76 5.96 4.53
C ILE A 67 12.00 5.58 5.80
N VAL A 68 12.68 5.54 6.96
CA VAL A 68 12.05 5.22 8.25
C VAL A 68 11.00 6.28 8.62
N VAL A 69 11.33 7.57 8.52
CA VAL A 69 10.40 8.67 8.82
C VAL A 69 9.22 8.67 7.85
N TYR A 70 9.48 8.50 6.56
CA TYR A 70 8.46 8.38 5.54
C TYR A 70 7.50 7.24 5.86
N GLN A 71 8.03 6.07 6.24
CA GLN A 71 7.20 4.93 6.59
C GLN A 71 6.34 5.18 7.83
N GLN A 72 6.83 5.95 8.82
CA GLN A 72 6.00 6.33 9.96
C GLN A 72 4.83 7.21 9.49
N ILE A 73 5.10 8.21 8.65
CA ILE A 73 4.06 9.08 8.09
C ILE A 73 3.01 8.26 7.35
N GLU A 74 3.45 7.33 6.48
CA GLU A 74 2.54 6.48 5.72
C GLU A 74 1.71 5.57 6.64
N ASN A 75 2.34 4.94 7.63
CA ASN A 75 1.67 4.05 8.58
C ASN A 75 0.65 4.77 9.49
N PHE A 76 0.94 5.99 9.92
CA PHE A 76 0.09 6.72 10.87
C PHE A 76 -0.97 7.60 10.21
N LEU A 77 -0.73 8.10 8.99
CA LEU A 77 -1.64 9.06 8.33
C LEU A 77 -2.34 8.49 7.11
N ILE A 78 -1.64 7.68 6.31
CA ILE A 78 -2.14 7.20 5.01
C ILE A 78 -2.85 5.86 5.18
N ALA A 79 -2.22 4.90 5.88
CA ALA A 79 -2.79 3.58 6.11
C ALA A 79 -4.18 3.64 6.78
N PRO A 80 -4.45 4.42 7.85
CA PRO A 80 -5.78 4.48 8.45
C PRO A 80 -6.82 5.07 7.50
N LYS A 81 -6.46 6.04 6.66
CA LYS A 81 -7.38 6.63 5.67
C LYS A 81 -7.74 5.64 4.56
N ILE A 82 -6.76 4.89 4.05
CA ILE A 82 -7.02 3.84 3.05
C ILE A 82 -7.85 2.72 3.68
N THR A 83 -7.51 2.25 4.87
CA THR A 83 -8.29 1.22 5.58
C THR A 83 -9.71 1.70 5.91
N ALA A 84 -9.90 2.97 6.27
CA ALA A 84 -11.21 3.56 6.51
C ALA A 84 -12.04 3.79 5.24
N GLN A 85 -11.39 4.05 4.10
CA GLN A 85 -12.09 4.33 2.83
C GLN A 85 -12.41 3.08 1.99
N THR A 86 -11.72 1.96 2.22
CA THR A 86 -11.87 0.78 1.35
C THR A 86 -12.66 -0.36 1.98
N MET A 87 -12.89 -0.37 3.30
CA MET A 87 -13.44 -1.53 3.98
C MET A 87 -14.40 -1.13 5.11
N GLU A 88 -15.69 -1.18 4.80
CA GLU A 88 -16.64 -1.88 5.66
C GLU A 88 -16.28 -3.39 5.75
N LEU A 89 -15.03 -3.75 6.04
CA LEU A 89 -14.74 -5.11 6.50
C LEU A 89 -15.22 -5.10 7.93
N HIS A 90 -16.51 -5.40 8.05
CA HIS A 90 -17.22 -5.49 9.29
C HIS A 90 -16.29 -6.20 10.27
N ALA A 91 -15.93 -5.55 11.39
CA ALA A 91 -14.87 -6.05 12.27
C ALA A 91 -15.11 -7.52 12.67
N GLY A 92 -16.38 -7.95 12.70
CA GLY A 92 -16.80 -9.34 12.86
C GLY A 92 -16.28 -10.30 11.77
N VAL A 93 -16.22 -9.91 10.50
CA VAL A 93 -15.69 -10.74 9.39
C VAL A 93 -14.19 -10.92 9.49
N ALA A 94 -13.43 -9.87 9.83
CA ALA A 94 -11.99 -9.98 10.10
C ALA A 94 -11.73 -10.91 11.28
N PHE A 95 -12.46 -10.69 12.37
CA PHE A 95 -12.32 -11.49 13.59
C PHE A 95 -12.70 -12.95 13.37
N ALA A 96 -13.84 -13.22 12.70
CA ALA A 96 -14.25 -14.56 12.34
C ALA A 96 -13.23 -15.25 11.43
N SER A 97 -12.68 -14.54 10.45
CA SER A 97 -11.68 -15.09 9.53
C SER A 97 -10.35 -15.40 10.23
N ALA A 98 -9.94 -14.58 11.21
CA ALA A 98 -8.78 -14.87 12.05
C ALA A 98 -9.00 -16.10 12.94
N ILE A 99 -10.19 -16.27 13.51
CA ILE A 99 -10.55 -17.47 14.28
C ILE A 99 -10.56 -18.71 13.40
N VAL A 100 -11.22 -18.64 12.23
CA VAL A 100 -11.31 -19.77 11.29
C VAL A 100 -9.93 -20.14 10.75
N GLY A 101 -9.15 -19.15 10.30
CA GLY A 101 -7.78 -19.37 9.87
C GLY A 101 -6.92 -19.97 10.98
N GLY A 102 -7.05 -19.42 12.20
CA GLY A 102 -6.39 -19.92 13.41
C GLY A 102 -6.73 -21.37 13.73
N ALA A 103 -7.99 -21.77 13.55
CA ALA A 103 -8.43 -23.13 13.80
C ALA A 103 -7.91 -24.14 12.75
N VAL A 104 -7.70 -23.71 11.50
CA VAL A 104 -7.27 -24.60 10.40
C VAL A 104 -5.75 -24.77 10.36
N LEU A 105 -4.99 -23.68 10.51
CA LEU A 105 -3.52 -23.69 10.33
C LEU A 105 -2.76 -23.18 11.57
N GLY A 106 -3.42 -23.03 12.71
CA GLY A 106 -2.81 -22.49 13.93
C GLY A 106 -2.46 -21.00 13.80
N PRO A 107 -1.46 -20.49 14.55
CA PRO A 107 -1.12 -19.06 14.57
C PRO A 107 -0.85 -18.46 13.19
N THR A 108 -0.23 -19.22 12.29
CA THR A 108 0.02 -18.80 10.90
C THR A 108 -1.29 -18.59 10.13
N GLY A 109 -2.27 -19.46 10.34
CA GLY A 109 -3.60 -19.32 9.73
C GLY A 109 -4.37 -18.12 10.22
N ALA A 110 -4.22 -17.73 11.48
CA ALA A 110 -4.85 -16.53 12.01
C ALA A 110 -4.34 -15.25 11.30
N ILE A 111 -3.03 -15.18 11.01
CA ILE A 111 -2.42 -14.07 10.26
C ILE A 111 -2.90 -14.06 8.81
N LEU A 112 -2.95 -15.24 8.16
CA LEU A 112 -3.36 -15.37 6.76
C LEU A 112 -4.88 -15.24 6.56
N GLY A 113 -5.69 -15.45 7.59
CA GLY A 113 -7.15 -15.29 7.53
C GLY A 113 -7.59 -13.87 7.20
N LEU A 114 -6.86 -12.87 7.68
CA LEU A 114 -7.15 -11.45 7.42
C LEU A 114 -7.04 -11.06 5.93
N PRO A 115 -5.90 -11.29 5.23
CA PRO A 115 -5.80 -10.99 3.80
C PRO A 115 -6.74 -11.86 2.96
N ALA A 116 -6.98 -13.12 3.35
CA ALA A 116 -7.92 -13.99 2.66
C ALA A 116 -9.36 -13.42 2.71
N ALA A 117 -9.78 -12.92 3.87
CA ALA A 117 -11.07 -12.26 4.04
C ALA A 117 -11.20 -11.00 3.18
N ALA A 118 -10.14 -10.18 3.14
CA ALA A 118 -10.12 -8.97 2.32
C ALA A 118 -10.26 -9.28 0.82
N VAL A 119 -9.55 -10.31 0.32
CA VAL A 119 -9.67 -10.75 -1.07
C VAL A 119 -11.07 -11.29 -1.36
N MET A 120 -11.63 -12.11 -0.47
CA MET A 120 -12.96 -12.69 -0.63
C MET A 120 -14.04 -11.59 -0.64
N GLN A 121 -13.94 -10.62 0.27
CA GLN A 121 -14.88 -9.51 0.30
C GLN A 121 -14.76 -8.61 -0.93
N GLY A 122 -13.54 -8.30 -1.38
CA GLY A 122 -13.32 -7.55 -2.62
C GLY A 122 -13.91 -8.25 -3.85
N PHE A 123 -13.83 -9.58 -3.90
CA PHE A 123 -14.47 -10.38 -4.95
C PHE A 123 -16.00 -10.30 -4.87
N LEU A 124 -16.58 -10.48 -3.67
CA LEU A 124 -18.03 -10.45 -3.47
C LEU A 124 -18.64 -9.08 -3.77
N SER A 125 -17.96 -7.99 -3.38
CA SER A 125 -18.42 -6.63 -3.69
C SER A 125 -18.39 -6.32 -5.20
N SER A 126 -17.47 -6.93 -5.93
CA SER A 126 -17.39 -6.79 -7.39
C SER A 126 -18.49 -7.56 -8.13
N ALA A 127 -19.00 -8.66 -7.56
CA ALA A 127 -20.04 -9.48 -8.19
C ALA A 127 -21.47 -8.95 -7.95
N GLY A 128 -21.67 -8.10 -6.93
CA GLY A 128 -22.99 -7.65 -6.48
C GLY A 128 -23.55 -6.37 -7.12
N HIS A 129 -22.75 -5.58 -7.84
CA HIS A 129 -23.22 -4.32 -8.43
C HIS A 129 -23.95 -4.55 -9.77
N ARG A 130 -25.24 -4.92 -9.70
CA ARG A 130 -26.16 -4.66 -10.80
C ARG A 130 -26.38 -3.15 -10.85
N TYR A 131 -25.86 -2.49 -11.88
CA TYR A 131 -26.30 -1.14 -12.25
C TYR A 131 -27.82 -1.18 -12.41
N GLU A 132 -28.54 -0.48 -11.56
CA GLU A 132 -29.90 -0.07 -11.86
C GLU A 132 -29.76 0.88 -13.05
N VAL A 133 -30.06 0.34 -14.24
CA VAL A 133 -30.15 1.13 -15.47
C VAL A 133 -31.29 2.11 -15.22
N VAL A 134 -30.95 3.38 -15.02
CA VAL A 134 -31.91 4.47 -15.20
C VAL A 134 -32.29 4.39 -16.66
N ASP A 135 -33.51 3.92 -16.90
CA ASP A 135 -34.14 3.83 -18.21
C ASP A 135 -34.40 5.27 -18.67
N ASP A 136 -33.44 5.87 -19.37
CA ASP A 136 -33.64 7.11 -20.13
C ASP A 136 -34.37 6.76 -21.43
N THR A 137 -35.64 6.36 -21.32
CA THR A 137 -36.58 6.27 -22.43
C THR A 137 -38.00 6.45 -21.93
N ASP A 138 -38.45 7.71 -21.85
CA ASP A 138 -39.78 8.16 -22.27
C ASP A 138 -39.82 9.70 -22.26
N LEU A 139 -38.92 10.27 -23.06
CA LEU A 139 -39.21 11.48 -23.82
C LEU A 139 -40.12 11.06 -24.97
N ASP A 140 -41.44 10.94 -24.76
CA ASP A 140 -42.46 10.97 -25.83
C ASP A 140 -43.88 10.95 -25.23
N GLY A 141 -44.56 12.10 -25.26
CA GLY A 141 -46.03 12.19 -25.24
C GLY A 141 -46.70 12.41 -23.88
N GLU A 142 -46.90 13.68 -23.52
CA GLU A 142 -48.23 14.36 -23.48
C GLU A 142 -48.07 15.83 -23.09
#